data_AF-A0A519I425-F1
#
_entry.id   AF-A0A519I425-F1
#
_cell.length_a   1.000
_cell.length_b   1.000
_cell.length_c   1.000
_cell.angle_alpha   90.00
_cell.angle_beta   90.00
_cell.angle_gamma   90.00
#
_symmetry.space_group_name_H-M   'P 1'
#
loop_
_entity.id
_entity.type
_entity.pdbx_description
1 polymer ?
#
loop_
_entity_poly.entity_id
_entity_poly.type
_entity_poly.pdbx_seq_one_letter_code
_entity_poly.pdbx_strand_id
1 'polypeptide(L)'
;MKHRNVRPVAFACAAMIGLAAGGLAMAQKTAAVTKPSKAQLAAELAATLQACSYDGSPVAFSPPDLSKGGGTGKEVVAQIMRYTGLPANFIVVEGKVPNAAAVIMAGPDKIPRRVIAYNPAFMGEVIQATKSNNWAPVSIMAHEIGHHLSGHTIVPGGSQPPIELESDKFSGFVLYKMGAPLKDAQNAIATLIPEKDGETHPGRRKRLAAIANGWTEACELQGGGAACQSGAAGGSKPTAVAQAPTPAPSPAPAAAPCSSQASVQPLAMAARRLRRPGWVSPSFSGIS
;
A
#
# COMPACT_ATOMS: atom_id res chain seq x y z
N MET A 1 -67.61 -13.17 -33.29
CA MET A 1 -68.66 -12.19 -33.63
C MET A 1 -69.34 -11.70 -32.35
N LYS A 2 -69.73 -10.42 -32.36
CA LYS A 2 -70.53 -9.65 -31.39
C LYS A 2 -69.80 -8.98 -30.21
N HIS A 3 -69.34 -7.77 -30.53
CA HIS A 3 -69.24 -6.59 -29.67
C HIS A 3 -70.59 -6.19 -29.01
N ARG A 4 -70.49 -5.53 -27.86
CA ARG A 4 -71.30 -4.37 -27.37
C ARG A 4 -70.43 -3.69 -26.29
N ASN A 5 -69.93 -2.43 -26.34
CA ASN A 5 -70.45 -1.12 -26.80
C ASN A 5 -71.77 -0.76 -26.07
N VAL A 6 -71.97 0.37 -25.36
CA VAL A 6 -71.30 1.68 -25.14
C VAL A 6 -71.82 2.28 -23.80
N ARG A 7 -71.07 3.24 -23.23
CA ARG A 7 -71.36 4.30 -22.21
C ARG A 7 -72.63 5.16 -22.59
N PRO A 8 -73.11 6.25 -21.90
CA PRO A 8 -72.45 7.14 -20.91
C PRO A 8 -73.36 7.79 -19.82
N VAL A 9 -72.78 8.52 -18.86
CA VAL A 9 -73.36 9.78 -18.35
C VAL A 9 -72.22 10.78 -18.16
N ALA A 10 -72.39 11.94 -18.78
CA ALA A 10 -71.53 13.10 -18.71
C ALA A 10 -72.38 14.29 -18.25
N PHE A 11 -71.83 15.12 -17.37
CA PHE A 11 -72.03 16.58 -17.22
C PHE A 11 -70.81 17.04 -16.39
N ALA A 12 -69.77 17.71 -16.93
CA ALA A 12 -69.69 19.12 -17.38
C ALA A 12 -70.21 20.07 -16.30
N CYS A 13 -69.53 21.13 -15.82
CA CYS A 13 -68.55 22.09 -16.35
C CYS A 13 -68.06 22.90 -15.11
N ALA A 14 -67.00 23.72 -15.03
CA ALA A 14 -66.14 24.40 -15.99
C ALA A 14 -64.91 25.00 -15.25
N ALA A 15 -63.84 25.24 -16.01
CA ALA A 15 -62.95 26.42 -16.01
C ALA A 15 -62.11 26.73 -14.73
N MET A 16 -60.82 27.10 -14.78
CA MET A 16 -59.93 27.52 -15.87
C MET A 16 -58.51 27.76 -15.26
N ILE A 17 -57.48 27.67 -16.13
CA ILE A 17 -56.17 28.34 -16.06
C ILE A 17 -55.10 27.77 -15.11
N GLY A 18 -54.01 27.30 -15.71
CA GLY A 18 -52.76 26.99 -15.01
C GLY A 18 -51.73 26.25 -15.87
N LEU A 19 -51.43 26.76 -17.07
CA LEU A 19 -50.26 26.34 -17.84
C LEU A 19 -48.98 26.80 -17.12
N ALA A 20 -48.16 25.85 -16.68
CA ALA A 20 -46.70 25.99 -16.71
C ALA A 20 -46.07 24.59 -16.68
N ALA A 21 -45.55 24.20 -17.84
CA ALA A 21 -44.58 23.12 -18.01
C ALA A 21 -43.42 23.32 -17.02
N GLY A 22 -42.93 22.28 -16.35
CA GLY A 22 -42.09 21.28 -16.99
C GLY A 22 -40.64 21.75 -16.95
N GLY A 23 -39.85 21.18 -16.04
CA GLY A 23 -38.40 21.35 -16.02
C GLY A 23 -37.81 21.77 -14.69
N LEU A 24 -37.98 20.98 -13.62
CA LEU A 24 -36.99 20.99 -12.54
C LEU A 24 -35.79 20.15 -13.01
N ALA A 25 -34.93 20.78 -13.81
CA ALA A 25 -33.62 20.23 -14.10
C ALA A 25 -32.84 20.18 -12.78
N MET A 26 -32.77 18.99 -12.18
CA MET A 26 -31.80 18.70 -11.14
C MET A 26 -30.41 18.82 -11.79
N ALA A 27 -29.81 19.99 -11.67
CA ALA A 27 -28.41 20.20 -12.00
C ALA A 27 -27.58 19.35 -11.04
N GLN A 28 -27.26 18.13 -11.47
CA GLN A 28 -26.18 17.35 -10.88
C GLN A 28 -24.91 18.17 -11.05
N LYS A 29 -24.50 18.88 -9.99
CA LYS A 29 -23.12 19.32 -9.86
C LYS A 29 -22.26 18.06 -9.88
N THR A 30 -21.72 17.75 -11.04
CA THR A 30 -20.55 16.90 -11.17
C THR A 30 -19.46 17.55 -10.31
N ALA A 31 -19.25 17.02 -9.11
CA ALA A 31 -18.09 17.38 -8.31
C ALA A 31 -16.87 16.98 -9.13
N ALA A 32 -16.24 17.98 -9.76
CA ALA A 32 -14.98 17.79 -10.45
C ALA A 32 -14.02 17.17 -9.44
N VAL A 33 -13.49 15.99 -9.76
CA VAL A 33 -12.34 15.44 -9.04
C VAL A 33 -11.18 16.39 -9.34
N THR A 34 -11.00 17.37 -8.46
CA THR A 34 -9.95 18.36 -8.58
C THR A 34 -8.62 17.64 -8.43
N LYS A 35 -7.75 17.81 -9.44
CA LYS A 35 -6.36 17.34 -9.34
C LYS A 35 -5.74 18.00 -8.11
N PRO A 36 -4.97 17.24 -7.30
CA PRO A 36 -4.33 17.79 -6.12
C PRO A 36 -3.47 18.98 -6.53
N SER A 37 -3.59 20.06 -5.78
CA SER A 37 -2.74 21.24 -5.96
C SER A 37 -1.27 20.85 -5.75
N LYS A 38 -0.36 21.64 -6.31
CA LYS A 38 1.09 21.45 -6.09
C LYS A 38 1.44 21.47 -4.60
N ALA A 39 0.71 22.24 -3.79
CA ALA A 39 0.87 22.27 -2.33
C ALA A 39 0.43 20.96 -1.67
N GLN A 40 -0.66 20.35 -2.12
CA GLN A 40 -1.13 19.06 -1.63
C GLN A 40 -0.20 17.92 -2.07
N LEU A 41 0.25 17.92 -3.32
CA LEU A 41 1.26 16.99 -3.83
C LEU A 41 2.59 17.14 -3.09
N ALA A 42 3.01 18.37 -2.78
CA ALA A 42 4.20 18.64 -2.00
C ALA A 42 4.04 18.20 -0.54
N ALA A 43 2.85 18.38 0.06
CA ALA A 43 2.57 17.91 1.42
C ALA A 43 2.51 16.38 1.50
N GLU A 44 1.90 15.72 0.52
CA GLU A 44 1.83 14.26 0.42
C GLU A 44 3.20 13.66 0.11
N LEU A 45 3.99 14.29 -0.76
CA LEU A 45 5.38 13.94 -1.01
C LEU A 45 6.25 14.19 0.23
N ALA A 46 6.04 15.30 0.96
CA ALA A 46 6.75 15.57 2.22
C ALA A 46 6.38 14.55 3.30
N ALA A 47 5.11 14.16 3.43
CA ALA A 47 4.66 13.09 4.33
C ALA A 47 5.24 11.71 3.95
N THR A 48 5.39 11.47 2.65
CA THR A 48 6.02 10.25 2.13
C THR A 48 7.54 10.27 2.37
N LEU A 49 8.19 11.41 2.17
CA LEU A 49 9.63 11.63 2.39
C LEU A 49 9.98 11.74 3.88
N GLN A 50 9.04 12.11 4.75
CA GLN A 50 9.16 12.11 6.21
C GLN A 50 9.24 10.70 6.82
N ALA A 51 9.22 9.62 6.01
CA ALA A 51 9.72 8.32 6.46
C ALA A 51 11.25 8.26 6.59
N CYS A 52 11.95 9.24 6.01
CA CYS A 52 13.36 9.50 6.26
C CYS A 52 13.46 10.89 6.88
N SER A 53 13.96 11.01 8.10
CA SER A 53 14.47 12.30 8.56
C SER A 53 15.50 12.81 7.56
N TYR A 54 15.62 14.14 7.40
CA TYR A 54 16.62 14.77 6.52
C TYR A 54 18.07 14.33 6.85
N ASP A 55 18.29 13.78 8.05
CA ASP A 55 19.55 13.20 8.53
C ASP A 55 19.62 11.64 8.47
N GLY A 56 18.61 10.98 7.90
CA GLY A 56 18.53 9.52 7.79
C GLY A 56 18.02 8.79 9.05
N SER A 57 17.62 9.52 10.10
CA SER A 57 17.01 8.92 11.29
C SER A 57 15.58 8.41 10.99
N PRO A 58 15.17 7.25 11.54
CA PRO A 58 13.78 6.83 11.49
C PRO A 58 12.88 7.87 12.17
N VAL A 59 11.88 8.40 11.46
CA VAL A 59 10.85 9.21 12.11
C VAL A 59 9.94 8.27 12.89
N ALA A 60 9.87 8.47 14.21
CA ALA A 60 8.97 7.70 15.06
C ALA A 60 7.53 7.88 14.57
N PHE A 61 6.86 6.79 14.24
CA PHE A 61 5.43 6.84 13.96
C PHE A 61 4.69 7.16 15.26
N SER A 62 3.98 8.28 15.28
CA SER A 62 3.04 8.62 16.34
C SER A 62 1.66 8.11 15.92
N PRO A 63 1.13 7.04 16.53
CA PRO A 63 -0.16 6.50 16.14
C PRO A 63 -1.28 7.54 16.29
N PRO A 64 -2.07 7.80 15.23
CA PRO A 64 -3.20 8.71 15.31
C PRO A 64 -4.32 8.09 16.15
N ASP A 65 -5.20 8.96 16.67
CA ASP A 65 -6.41 8.56 17.37
C ASP A 65 -7.50 8.18 16.35
N LEU A 66 -7.72 6.88 16.17
CA LEU A 66 -8.70 6.32 15.23
C LEU A 66 -10.17 6.59 15.62
N SER A 67 -10.43 7.14 16.82
CA SER A 67 -11.78 7.50 17.25
C SER A 67 -12.30 8.81 16.65
N LYS A 68 -11.39 9.65 16.13
CA LYS A 68 -11.71 11.02 15.69
C LYS A 68 -12.31 11.11 14.29
N GLY A 69 -12.47 9.97 13.60
CA GLY A 69 -13.10 9.87 12.27
C GLY A 69 -12.31 10.56 11.14
N GLY A 70 -12.63 10.17 9.90
CA GLY A 70 -12.12 10.80 8.69
C GLY A 70 -10.69 10.38 8.32
N GLY A 71 -10.49 9.73 7.17
CA GLY A 71 -9.19 9.44 6.53
C GLY A 71 -8.20 8.53 7.28
N THR A 72 -8.22 8.54 8.61
CA THR A 72 -7.18 8.01 9.51
C THR A 72 -7.02 6.50 9.42
N GLY A 73 -8.10 5.74 9.24
CA GLY A 73 -8.00 4.28 9.07
C GLY A 73 -7.20 3.87 7.84
N LYS A 74 -7.40 4.57 6.71
CA LYS A 74 -6.64 4.33 5.47
C LYS A 74 -5.17 4.71 5.64
N GLU A 75 -4.89 5.82 6.32
CA GLU A 75 -3.54 6.28 6.63
C GLU A 75 -2.80 5.31 7.56
N VAL A 76 -3.47 4.80 8.59
CA VAL A 76 -2.92 3.76 9.49
C VAL A 76 -2.60 2.49 8.73
N VAL A 77 -3.53 1.98 7.91
CA VAL A 77 -3.27 0.80 7.07
C VAL A 77 -2.11 1.04 6.12
N ALA A 78 -2.08 2.19 5.44
CA ALA A 78 -0.99 2.56 4.56
C ALA A 78 0.35 2.56 5.31
N GLN A 79 0.39 3.14 6.51
CA GLN A 79 1.60 3.21 7.32
C GLN A 79 2.07 1.84 7.79
N ILE A 80 1.16 0.97 8.28
CA ILE A 80 1.49 -0.42 8.65
C ILE A 80 2.13 -1.14 7.44
N MET A 81 1.53 -1.00 6.26
CA MET A 81 2.00 -1.67 5.05
C MET A 81 3.40 -1.24 4.61
N ARG A 82 3.85 -0.01 4.94
CA ARG A 82 5.24 0.44 4.64
C ARG A 82 6.30 -0.45 5.27
N TYR A 83 6.00 -1.08 6.42
CA TYR A 83 6.92 -1.96 7.13
C TYR A 83 6.91 -3.41 6.65
N THR A 84 6.06 -3.72 5.67
CA THR A 84 5.94 -5.07 5.07
C THR A 84 6.66 -5.21 3.73
N GLY A 85 6.98 -4.09 3.07
CA GLY A 85 7.50 -4.08 1.70
C GLY A 85 6.45 -4.41 0.62
N LEU A 86 5.18 -4.59 0.99
CA LEU A 86 4.08 -4.88 0.07
C LEU A 86 3.22 -3.63 -0.18
N PRO A 87 2.61 -3.49 -1.37
CA PRO A 87 1.64 -2.44 -1.61
C PRO A 87 0.36 -2.66 -0.79
N ALA A 88 -0.24 -1.56 -0.31
CA ALA A 88 -1.52 -1.57 0.41
C ALA A 88 -2.68 -1.82 -0.56
N ASN A 89 -2.91 -3.09 -0.94
CA ASN A 89 -3.98 -3.51 -1.83
C ASN A 89 -5.27 -3.82 -1.07
N PHE A 90 -5.72 -2.85 -0.27
CA PHE A 90 -6.93 -2.92 0.57
C PHE A 90 -7.83 -1.73 0.32
N ILE A 91 -9.14 -1.98 0.29
CA ILE A 91 -10.12 -0.93 0.48
C ILE A 91 -10.36 -0.82 1.97
N VAL A 92 -10.11 0.36 2.55
CA VAL A 92 -10.34 0.60 3.97
C VAL A 92 -11.59 1.45 4.10
N VAL A 93 -12.57 0.97 4.87
CA VAL A 93 -13.84 1.65 5.06
C VAL A 93 -14.21 1.73 6.53
N GLU A 94 -14.77 2.86 6.92
CA GLU A 94 -15.61 2.93 8.10
C GLU A 94 -16.89 2.15 7.80
N GLY A 95 -17.15 1.09 8.57
CA GLY A 95 -18.21 0.13 8.29
C GLY A 95 -19.10 -0.14 9.50
N LYS A 96 -20.31 -0.65 9.25
CA LYS A 96 -21.25 -1.12 10.28
C LYS A 96 -20.90 -2.53 10.76
N VAL A 97 -19.64 -2.71 11.15
CA VAL A 97 -19.18 -3.92 11.84
C VAL A 97 -19.17 -3.66 13.35
N PRO A 98 -19.32 -4.67 14.22
CA PRO A 98 -19.25 -4.45 15.67
C PRO A 98 -17.85 -3.99 16.12
N ASN A 99 -16.82 -4.36 15.37
CA ASN A 99 -15.40 -4.15 15.71
C ASN A 99 -14.57 -3.76 14.47
N ALA A 100 -13.60 -4.58 14.06
CA ALA A 100 -12.93 -4.52 12.76
C ALA A 100 -12.99 -5.89 12.09
N ALA A 101 -12.92 -5.93 10.76
CA ALA A 101 -13.00 -7.17 10.01
C ALA A 101 -12.28 -7.06 8.66
N ALA A 102 -11.46 -8.06 8.35
CA ALA A 102 -10.92 -8.36 7.04
C ALA A 102 -11.87 -9.28 6.25
N VAL A 103 -12.37 -8.79 5.12
CA VAL A 103 -13.35 -9.52 4.28
C VAL A 103 -13.05 -9.36 2.80
N ILE A 104 -13.53 -10.31 2.00
CA ILE A 104 -13.56 -10.15 0.54
C ILE A 104 -14.98 -9.84 0.13
N MET A 105 -15.17 -8.68 -0.51
CA MET A 105 -16.48 -8.25 -1.01
C MET A 105 -16.45 -8.09 -2.53
N ALA A 106 -17.53 -8.51 -3.18
CA ALA A 106 -17.72 -8.25 -4.61
C ALA A 106 -18.03 -6.76 -4.82
N GLY A 107 -17.28 -6.10 -5.69
CA GLY A 107 -17.58 -4.74 -6.13
C GLY A 107 -18.82 -4.68 -7.04
N PRO A 108 -19.27 -3.47 -7.42
CA PRO A 108 -20.34 -3.30 -8.40
C PRO A 108 -20.04 -3.95 -9.77
N ASP A 109 -18.75 -4.07 -10.08
CA ASP A 109 -18.17 -4.76 -11.24
C ASP A 109 -18.09 -6.29 -11.07
N LYS A 110 -18.58 -6.82 -9.94
CA LYS A 110 -18.44 -8.22 -9.51
C LYS A 110 -17.00 -8.70 -9.34
N ILE A 111 -16.04 -7.78 -9.26
CA ILE A 111 -14.64 -8.11 -8.99
C ILE A 111 -14.46 -8.20 -7.47
N PRO A 112 -13.94 -9.33 -6.93
CA PRO A 112 -13.64 -9.45 -5.52
C PRO A 112 -12.56 -8.45 -5.09
N ARG A 113 -12.81 -7.73 -4.01
CA ARG A 113 -11.91 -6.72 -3.43
C ARG A 113 -11.66 -7.07 -1.96
N ARG A 114 -10.40 -6.95 -1.53
CA ARG A 114 -9.99 -7.11 -0.12
C ARG A 114 -10.39 -5.84 0.61
N VAL A 115 -11.20 -5.97 1.65
CA VAL A 115 -11.75 -4.85 2.41
C VAL A 115 -11.44 -5.03 3.89
N ILE A 116 -10.88 -3.97 4.48
CA ILE A 116 -10.75 -3.83 5.92
C ILE A 116 -11.86 -2.85 6.34
N ALA A 117 -12.88 -3.38 7.01
CA ALA A 117 -13.94 -2.58 7.60
C ALA A 117 -13.66 -2.38 9.09
N TYR A 118 -13.80 -1.16 9.60
CA TYR A 118 -13.67 -0.89 11.03
C TYR A 118 -14.78 0.04 11.53
N ASN A 119 -15.09 -0.07 12.81
CA ASN A 119 -16.03 0.78 13.51
C ASN A 119 -15.29 1.85 14.32
N PRO A 120 -15.38 3.14 13.94
CA PRO A 120 -14.71 4.23 14.67
C PRO A 120 -15.13 4.36 16.14
N ALA A 121 -16.40 4.07 16.46
CA ALA A 121 -16.89 4.13 17.84
C ALA A 121 -16.23 3.04 18.70
N PHE A 122 -16.16 1.81 18.19
CA PHE A 122 -15.42 0.73 18.83
C PHE A 122 -13.94 1.09 19.02
N MET A 123 -13.28 1.68 18.01
CA MET A 123 -11.90 2.13 18.16
C MET A 123 -11.75 3.18 19.28
N GLY A 124 -12.73 4.06 19.45
CA GLY A 124 -12.79 4.99 20.59
C GLY A 124 -12.95 4.31 21.95
N GLU A 125 -13.82 3.30 22.03
CA GLU A 125 -13.98 2.48 23.24
C GLU A 125 -12.67 1.75 23.60
N VAL A 126 -11.96 1.22 22.59
CA VAL A 126 -10.64 0.59 22.77
C VAL A 126 -9.63 1.58 23.34
N ILE A 127 -9.55 2.79 22.78
CA ILE A 127 -8.64 3.83 23.28
C ILE A 127 -8.95 4.16 24.74
N GLN A 128 -10.23 4.34 25.09
CA GLN A 128 -10.64 4.63 26.47
C GLN A 128 -10.29 3.48 27.42
N ALA A 129 -10.65 2.24 27.06
CA ALA A 129 -10.40 1.05 27.87
C ALA A 129 -8.91 0.80 28.11
N THR A 130 -8.07 1.16 27.13
CA THR A 130 -6.60 0.95 27.17
C THR A 130 -5.83 2.14 27.73
N LYS A 131 -6.51 3.09 28.40
CA LYS A 131 -5.93 4.30 29.02
C LYS A 131 -5.27 5.24 28.02
N SER A 132 -5.98 5.56 26.94
CA SER A 132 -5.54 6.45 25.85
C SER A 132 -4.32 5.93 25.10
N ASN A 133 -4.24 4.61 24.93
CA ASN A 133 -3.16 3.97 24.19
C ASN A 133 -3.50 3.87 22.69
N ASN A 134 -2.86 4.70 21.88
CA ASN A 134 -3.12 4.72 20.44
C ASN A 134 -2.51 3.52 19.68
N TRP A 135 -1.64 2.72 20.30
CA TRP A 135 -1.16 1.46 19.70
C TRP A 135 -2.22 0.37 19.71
N ALA A 136 -3.19 0.40 20.65
CA ALA A 136 -4.21 -0.62 20.74
C ALA A 136 -5.11 -0.68 19.48
N PRO A 137 -5.66 0.43 18.94
CA PRO A 137 -6.37 0.40 17.66
C PRO A 137 -5.47 0.03 16.48
N VAL A 138 -4.20 0.46 16.47
CA VAL A 138 -3.24 0.08 15.41
C VAL A 138 -2.97 -1.42 15.43
N SER A 139 -2.86 -2.03 16.61
CA SER A 139 -2.72 -3.49 16.79
C SER A 139 -3.89 -4.26 16.19
N ILE A 140 -5.12 -3.76 16.37
CA ILE A 140 -6.33 -4.34 15.76
C ILE A 140 -6.29 -4.21 14.23
N MET A 141 -5.95 -3.03 13.70
CA MET A 141 -5.84 -2.85 12.25
C MET A 141 -4.73 -3.73 11.64
N ALA A 142 -3.60 -3.88 12.33
CA ALA A 142 -2.51 -4.77 11.91
C ALA A 142 -2.94 -6.24 11.91
N HIS A 143 -3.73 -6.67 12.89
CA HIS A 143 -4.31 -8.01 12.93
C HIS A 143 -5.19 -8.28 11.71
N GLU A 144 -6.08 -7.35 11.32
CA GLU A 144 -6.90 -7.48 10.11
C GLU A 144 -6.06 -7.54 8.82
N ILE A 145 -4.97 -6.77 8.74
CA ILE A 145 -4.01 -6.87 7.65
C ILE A 145 -3.37 -8.27 7.62
N GLY A 146 -3.03 -8.83 8.79
CA GLY A 146 -2.49 -10.19 8.94
C GLY A 146 -3.40 -11.24 8.32
N HIS A 147 -4.71 -11.19 8.62
CA HIS A 147 -5.69 -12.10 8.00
C HIS A 147 -5.66 -12.06 6.48
N HIS A 148 -5.57 -10.87 5.93
CA HIS A 148 -5.50 -10.72 4.49
C HIS A 148 -4.17 -11.24 3.91
N LEU A 149 -3.02 -10.86 4.49
CA LEU A 149 -1.71 -11.20 3.96
C LEU A 149 -1.40 -12.70 4.04
N SER A 150 -1.88 -13.37 5.08
CA SER A 150 -1.75 -14.83 5.25
C SER A 150 -2.81 -15.63 4.48
N GLY A 151 -3.71 -14.97 3.75
CA GLY A 151 -4.73 -15.65 2.95
C GLY A 151 -5.90 -16.22 3.77
N HIS A 152 -6.07 -15.84 5.03
CA HIS A 152 -7.17 -16.30 5.88
C HIS A 152 -8.55 -15.92 5.31
N THR A 153 -8.62 -14.84 4.52
CA THR A 153 -9.88 -14.37 3.94
C THR A 153 -10.33 -15.10 2.67
N ILE A 154 -9.49 -15.97 2.10
CA ILE A 154 -9.83 -16.78 0.90
C ILE A 154 -10.12 -18.24 1.22
N VAL A 155 -9.80 -18.69 2.43
CA VAL A 155 -10.07 -20.06 2.88
C VAL A 155 -11.43 -20.10 3.60
N PRO A 156 -12.33 -21.03 3.24
CA PRO A 156 -13.59 -21.21 3.97
C PRO A 156 -13.31 -21.74 5.39
N GLY A 157 -14.07 -21.28 6.38
CA GLY A 157 -13.93 -21.74 7.78
C GLY A 157 -13.97 -20.63 8.82
N GLY A 158 -13.84 -19.37 8.39
CA GLY A 158 -13.87 -18.22 9.29
C GLY A 158 -12.73 -18.23 10.30
N SER A 159 -12.93 -17.54 11.43
CA SER A 159 -11.97 -17.50 12.54
C SER A 159 -11.72 -18.89 13.12
N GLN A 160 -10.44 -19.25 13.26
CA GLN A 160 -9.97 -20.50 13.86
C GLN A 160 -8.76 -20.20 14.74
N PRO A 161 -8.52 -20.96 15.82
CA PRO A 161 -7.44 -20.65 16.75
C PRO A 161 -6.05 -20.47 16.10
N PRO A 162 -5.60 -21.30 15.13
CA PRO A 162 -4.29 -21.11 14.50
C PRO A 162 -4.18 -19.81 13.71
N ILE A 163 -5.21 -19.47 12.91
CA ILE A 163 -5.18 -18.30 12.04
C ILE A 163 -5.24 -16.98 12.83
N GLU A 164 -5.94 -16.97 13.96
CA GLU A 164 -5.97 -15.83 14.89
C GLU A 164 -4.57 -15.57 15.48
N LEU A 165 -3.86 -16.63 15.87
CA LEU A 165 -2.51 -16.54 16.42
C LEU A 165 -1.48 -16.11 15.35
N GLU A 166 -1.66 -16.50 14.10
CA GLU A 166 -0.85 -16.02 12.98
C GLU A 166 -1.05 -14.52 12.74
N SER A 167 -2.30 -14.04 12.74
CA SER A 167 -2.63 -12.61 12.63
C SER A 167 -2.11 -11.80 13.84
N ASP A 168 -2.19 -12.34 15.06
CA ASP A 168 -1.61 -11.75 16.27
C ASP A 168 -0.09 -11.66 16.19
N LYS A 169 0.57 -12.73 15.71
CA LYS A 169 2.03 -12.73 15.49
C LYS A 169 2.43 -11.66 14.48
N PHE A 170 1.72 -11.57 13.35
CA PHE A 170 1.96 -10.52 12.36
C PHE A 170 1.78 -9.12 12.96
N SER A 171 0.72 -8.90 13.76
CA SER A 171 0.48 -7.64 14.45
C SER A 171 1.67 -7.26 15.35
N GLY A 172 2.13 -8.17 16.21
CA GLY A 172 3.31 -7.91 17.06
C GLY A 172 4.57 -7.58 16.27
N PHE A 173 4.82 -8.32 15.18
CA PHE A 173 5.97 -8.12 14.30
C PHE A 173 6.01 -6.72 13.68
N VAL A 174 4.89 -6.28 13.11
CA VAL A 174 4.86 -4.97 12.43
C VAL A 174 4.81 -3.83 13.44
N LEU A 175 4.15 -3.99 14.59
CA LEU A 175 4.12 -2.98 15.64
C LEU A 175 5.52 -2.71 16.22
N TYR A 176 6.37 -3.73 16.39
CA TYR A 176 7.78 -3.50 16.76
C TYR A 176 8.48 -2.59 15.75
N LYS A 177 8.37 -2.91 14.46
CA LYS A 177 9.01 -2.14 13.38
C LYS A 177 8.51 -0.70 13.31
N MET A 178 7.27 -0.47 13.71
CA MET A 178 6.67 0.86 13.82
C MET A 178 7.13 1.63 15.08
N GLY A 179 7.82 0.98 16.02
CA GLY A 179 8.36 1.57 17.24
C GLY A 179 7.52 1.34 18.50
N ALA A 180 6.53 0.45 18.48
CA ALA A 180 5.71 0.17 19.65
C ALA A 180 6.50 -0.59 20.73
N PRO A 181 6.46 -0.17 22.01
CA PRO A 181 6.83 -1.04 23.13
C PRO A 181 5.96 -2.30 23.15
N LEU A 182 6.51 -3.44 23.60
CA LEU A 182 5.76 -4.71 23.63
C LEU A 182 4.47 -4.59 24.44
N LYS A 183 4.53 -3.93 25.60
CA LYS A 183 3.37 -3.69 26.46
C LYS A 183 2.24 -2.95 25.74
N ASP A 184 2.58 -2.02 24.86
CA ASP A 184 1.60 -1.24 24.10
C ASP A 184 1.04 -2.07 22.92
N ALA A 185 1.88 -2.87 22.27
CA ALA A 185 1.44 -3.81 21.23
C ALA A 185 0.44 -4.86 21.76
N GLN A 186 0.61 -5.25 23.04
CA GLN A 186 -0.24 -6.22 23.73
C GLN A 186 -1.49 -5.61 24.38
N ASN A 187 -1.61 -4.28 24.48
CA ASN A 187 -2.57 -3.63 25.37
C ASN A 187 -4.04 -3.91 24.98
N ALA A 188 -4.33 -3.98 23.67
CA ALA A 188 -5.66 -4.36 23.16
C ALA A 188 -6.07 -5.75 23.67
N ILE A 189 -5.22 -6.77 23.50
CA ILE A 189 -5.50 -8.14 23.92
C ILE A 189 -5.58 -8.24 25.45
N ALA A 190 -4.64 -7.59 26.16
CA ALA A 190 -4.59 -7.60 27.61
C ALA A 190 -5.88 -7.04 28.24
N THR A 191 -6.51 -6.09 27.58
CA THR A 191 -7.70 -5.37 28.09
C THR A 191 -9.01 -6.02 27.65
N LEU A 192 -9.13 -6.39 26.38
CA LEU A 192 -10.42 -6.70 25.75
C LEU A 192 -10.73 -8.21 25.69
N ILE A 193 -9.71 -9.05 25.63
CA ILE A 193 -9.89 -10.49 25.38
C ILE A 193 -10.02 -11.24 26.70
N PRO A 194 -10.95 -12.20 26.87
CA PRO A 194 -11.09 -13.01 28.07
C PRO A 194 -9.93 -14.02 28.23
N GLU A 195 -9.67 -14.46 29.46
CA GLU A 195 -8.59 -15.44 29.74
C GLU A 195 -8.84 -16.82 29.11
N LYS A 196 -10.10 -17.26 29.10
CA LYS A 196 -10.48 -18.60 28.61
C LYS A 196 -10.39 -18.70 27.08
N ASP A 197 -10.05 -19.88 26.60
CA ASP A 197 -10.21 -20.22 25.18
C ASP A 197 -11.69 -20.28 24.80
N GLY A 198 -12.01 -19.83 23.60
CA GLY A 198 -13.25 -20.12 22.91
C GLY A 198 -13.06 -21.17 21.82
N GLU A 199 -14.15 -21.53 21.17
CA GLU A 199 -14.14 -22.50 20.05
C GLU A 199 -13.37 -21.96 18.84
N THR A 200 -13.63 -20.71 18.46
CA THR A 200 -13.02 -20.07 17.27
C THR A 200 -11.89 -19.11 17.62
N HIS A 201 -11.87 -18.55 18.84
CA HIS A 201 -10.91 -17.54 19.25
C HIS A 201 -10.09 -18.02 20.47
N PRO A 202 -8.74 -17.96 20.41
CA PRO A 202 -7.90 -18.33 21.54
C PRO A 202 -8.06 -17.36 22.72
N GLY A 203 -7.81 -17.84 23.93
CA GLY A 203 -7.81 -17.05 25.14
C GLY A 203 -6.62 -16.08 25.22
N ARG A 204 -6.75 -15.07 26.08
CA ARG A 204 -5.82 -13.93 26.23
C ARG A 204 -4.35 -14.35 26.25
N ARG A 205 -3.98 -15.32 27.09
CA ARG A 205 -2.59 -15.76 27.23
C ARG A 205 -1.93 -16.20 25.92
N LYS A 206 -2.64 -16.98 25.09
CA LYS A 206 -2.09 -17.47 23.82
C LYS A 206 -1.90 -16.33 22.82
N ARG A 207 -2.89 -15.44 22.75
CA ARG A 207 -2.86 -14.25 21.88
C ARG A 207 -1.74 -13.29 22.27
N LEU A 208 -1.56 -13.03 23.57
CA LEU A 208 -0.44 -12.23 24.09
C LEU A 208 0.92 -12.84 23.74
N ALA A 209 1.06 -14.17 23.86
CA ALA A 209 2.28 -14.87 23.50
C ALA A 209 2.56 -14.80 22.00
N ALA A 210 1.54 -14.92 21.14
CA ALA A 210 1.71 -14.78 19.70
C ALA A 210 2.20 -13.37 19.31
N ILE A 211 1.60 -12.31 19.88
CA ILE A 211 2.07 -10.92 19.71
C ILE A 211 3.53 -10.78 20.15
N ALA A 212 3.88 -11.30 21.34
CA ALA A 212 5.25 -11.24 21.85
C ALA A 212 6.24 -11.94 20.91
N ASN A 213 5.89 -13.13 20.42
CA ASN A 213 6.74 -13.88 19.49
C ASN A 213 7.03 -13.10 18.21
N GLY A 214 6.00 -12.49 17.60
CA GLY A 214 6.18 -11.67 16.40
C GLY A 214 7.03 -10.42 16.67
N TRP A 215 6.75 -9.74 17.79
CA TRP A 215 7.50 -8.56 18.23
C TRP A 215 8.99 -8.87 18.45
N THR A 216 9.28 -9.97 19.15
CA THR A 216 10.65 -10.43 19.41
C THR A 216 11.36 -10.83 18.13
N GLU A 217 10.68 -11.56 17.23
CA GLU A 217 11.24 -11.95 15.93
C GLU A 217 11.66 -10.71 15.11
N ALA A 218 10.81 -9.69 15.04
CA ALA A 218 11.16 -8.45 14.36
C ALA A 218 12.34 -7.72 15.02
N CYS A 219 12.42 -7.77 16.36
CA CYS A 219 13.51 -7.19 17.14
C CYS A 219 14.86 -7.86 16.89
N GLU A 220 14.87 -9.19 16.87
CA GLU A 220 16.08 -9.97 16.59
C GLU A 220 16.58 -9.71 15.16
N LEU A 221 15.67 -9.67 14.17
CA LEU A 221 16.00 -9.36 12.78
C LEU A 221 16.59 -7.95 12.59
N GLN A 222 16.26 -7.00 13.47
CA GLN A 222 16.82 -5.64 13.46
C GLN A 222 18.05 -5.47 14.37
N GLY A 223 18.56 -6.56 14.95
CA GLY A 223 19.76 -6.53 15.80
C GLY A 223 19.53 -5.92 17.19
N GLY A 224 18.29 -5.91 17.70
CA GLY A 224 17.94 -5.26 18.96
C GLY A 224 18.56 -5.86 20.23
N GLY A 225 19.10 -7.07 20.16
CA GLY A 225 19.85 -7.70 21.27
C GLY A 225 19.07 -7.71 22.59
N ALA A 226 19.66 -7.15 23.65
CA ALA A 226 19.05 -7.09 24.98
C ALA A 226 17.73 -6.29 25.03
N ALA A 227 17.49 -5.36 24.09
CA ALA A 227 16.23 -4.62 24.01
C ALA A 227 15.04 -5.54 23.68
N CYS A 228 15.30 -6.68 23.01
CA CYS A 228 14.27 -7.66 22.71
C CYS A 228 13.73 -8.36 23.96
N GLN A 229 14.51 -8.38 25.04
CA GLN A 229 14.14 -8.99 26.32
C GLN A 229 13.48 -7.98 27.27
N SER A 230 13.80 -6.69 27.15
CA SER A 230 13.23 -5.64 28.00
C SER A 230 11.85 -5.14 27.52
N GLY A 231 11.44 -5.49 26.29
CA GLY A 231 10.17 -5.05 25.71
C GLY A 231 10.11 -3.55 25.41
N ALA A 232 11.27 -2.87 25.42
CA ALA A 232 11.38 -1.45 25.11
C ALA A 232 11.12 -1.18 23.62
N ALA A 233 10.58 0.00 23.29
CA ALA A 233 10.36 0.41 21.91
C ALA A 233 11.62 0.20 21.05
N GLY A 234 11.41 -0.28 19.81
CA GLY A 234 12.46 -0.45 18.81
C GLY A 234 13.10 0.88 18.45
N GLY A 235 14.09 1.31 19.23
CA GLY A 235 14.92 2.47 18.99
C GLY A 235 16.35 2.03 18.79
N SER A 236 16.64 1.31 17.71
CA SER A 236 18.02 1.04 17.32
C SER A 236 18.25 1.61 15.93
N LYS A 237 19.14 2.61 15.88
CA LYS A 237 19.86 2.95 14.65
C LYS A 237 20.36 1.65 14.02
N PRO A 238 20.35 1.50 12.69
CA PRO A 238 21.06 0.40 12.07
C PRO A 238 22.49 0.44 12.60
N THR A 239 22.90 -0.61 13.30
CA THR A 239 24.32 -0.83 13.55
C THR A 239 24.93 -0.88 12.16
N ALA A 240 25.82 0.06 11.85
CA ALA A 240 26.51 0.08 10.57
C ALA A 240 27.10 -1.32 10.37
N VAL A 241 26.62 -2.02 9.35
CA VAL A 241 27.29 -3.23 8.86
C VAL A 241 28.73 -2.79 8.65
N ALA A 242 29.66 -3.35 9.42
CA ALA A 242 31.08 -3.09 9.25
C ALA A 242 31.38 -3.28 7.77
N GLN A 243 31.76 -2.19 7.08
CA GLN A 243 32.11 -2.25 5.68
C GLN A 243 33.18 -3.33 5.54
N ALA A 244 32.90 -4.35 4.75
CA ALA A 244 33.94 -5.26 4.29
C ALA A 244 35.09 -4.38 3.74
N PRO A 245 36.35 -4.68 4.09
CA PRO A 245 37.47 -3.87 3.64
C PRO A 245 37.40 -3.73 2.12
N THR A 246 37.42 -2.48 1.67
CA THR A 246 37.52 -2.16 0.24
C THR A 246 38.69 -2.94 -0.35
N PRO A 247 38.51 -3.65 -1.49
CA PRO A 247 39.64 -4.20 -2.19
C PRO A 247 40.57 -3.04 -2.55
N ALA A 248 41.84 -3.16 -2.17
CA ALA A 248 42.86 -2.19 -2.54
C ALA A 248 42.86 -1.98 -4.06
N PRO A 249 43.02 -0.74 -4.55
CA PRO A 249 43.12 -0.49 -5.99
C PRO A 249 44.30 -1.28 -6.56
N SER A 250 44.05 -2.08 -7.60
CA SER A 250 45.11 -2.73 -8.37
C SER A 250 46.03 -1.65 -8.96
N PRO A 251 47.36 -1.84 -8.93
CA PRO A 251 48.29 -0.90 -9.52
C PRO A 251 48.07 -0.82 -11.03
N ALA A 252 47.97 0.41 -11.54
CA ALA A 252 47.95 0.70 -12.97
C ALA A 252 49.24 0.15 -13.63
N PRO A 253 49.15 -0.39 -14.87
CA PRO A 253 50.35 -0.83 -15.59
C PRO A 253 51.27 0.36 -15.85
N ALA A 254 52.53 0.21 -15.46
CA ALA A 254 53.57 1.20 -15.67
C ALA A 254 53.81 1.44 -17.16
N ALA A 255 53.79 2.71 -17.57
CA ALA A 255 54.24 3.13 -18.88
C ALA A 255 55.76 2.93 -18.99
N ALA A 256 56.19 2.15 -19.99
CA ALA A 256 57.59 2.02 -20.36
C ALA A 256 58.05 3.26 -21.17
N PRO A 257 59.30 3.73 -20.99
CA PRO A 257 59.81 4.93 -21.66
C PRO A 257 60.37 4.66 -23.07
N CYS A 258 60.35 5.73 -23.87
CA CYS A 258 60.86 5.90 -25.24
C CYS A 258 62.18 5.20 -25.59
N SER A 259 62.29 4.78 -26.85
CA SER A 259 63.49 5.08 -27.64
C SER A 259 63.16 5.28 -29.13
N SER A 260 63.72 6.36 -29.65
CA SER A 260 63.64 6.87 -31.00
C SER A 260 64.52 6.09 -31.97
N GLN A 261 64.06 5.87 -33.20
CA GLN A 261 64.93 5.98 -34.39
C GLN A 261 64.12 6.41 -35.60
N ALA A 262 64.66 7.40 -36.30
CA ALA A 262 64.08 8.15 -37.40
C ALA A 262 64.36 7.49 -38.77
N SER A 263 63.49 7.71 -39.77
CA SER A 263 63.78 8.59 -40.93
C SER A 263 62.93 8.26 -42.19
N VAL A 264 62.08 9.24 -42.54
CA VAL A 264 61.70 9.85 -43.84
C VAL A 264 61.83 9.05 -45.16
N GLN A 265 60.73 8.93 -45.93
CA GLN A 265 60.49 9.71 -47.18
C GLN A 265 59.11 9.44 -47.86
N PRO A 266 58.61 10.37 -48.70
CA PRO A 266 57.18 10.63 -48.93
C PRO A 266 56.64 10.10 -50.26
N LEU A 267 55.30 10.04 -50.42
CA LEU A 267 54.68 9.94 -51.74
C LEU A 267 53.60 11.02 -51.94
N ALA A 268 53.71 11.68 -53.09
CA ALA A 268 53.06 12.92 -53.47
C ALA A 268 51.59 12.78 -53.90
N MET A 269 50.86 13.91 -53.82
CA MET A 269 49.56 14.11 -54.44
C MET A 269 49.65 14.09 -55.98
N ALA A 270 48.67 13.48 -56.65
CA ALA A 270 48.22 13.93 -57.97
C ALA A 270 46.79 13.46 -58.34
N ALA A 271 45.90 14.45 -58.45
CA ALA A 271 44.89 14.68 -59.49
C ALA A 271 43.93 13.57 -59.99
N ARG A 272 42.68 13.66 -59.53
CA ARG A 272 41.45 13.96 -60.31
C ARG A 272 41.43 13.65 -61.83
N ARG A 273 40.55 12.74 -62.27
CA ARG A 273 39.52 12.98 -63.31
C ARG A 273 38.57 11.78 -63.48
N LEU A 274 37.27 12.06 -63.38
CA LEU A 274 36.19 11.19 -63.84
C LEU A 274 36.20 11.10 -65.38
N ARG A 275 36.07 9.89 -65.92
CA ARG A 275 35.61 9.63 -67.29
C ARG A 275 34.56 8.52 -67.28
N ARG A 276 33.44 8.81 -67.94
CA ARG A 276 32.28 7.94 -68.14
C ARG A 276 32.62 6.77 -69.08
N PRO A 277 32.06 5.56 -68.90
CA PRO A 277 32.04 4.54 -69.94
C PRO A 277 30.90 4.84 -70.93
N GLY A 278 31.25 4.85 -72.21
CA GLY A 278 30.32 4.93 -73.34
C GLY A 278 29.73 3.56 -73.69
N TRP A 279 28.55 3.62 -74.31
CA TRP A 279 27.81 2.54 -74.95
C TRP A 279 28.62 1.72 -75.96
N VAL A 280 28.34 0.41 -76.01
CA VAL A 280 28.51 -0.44 -77.20
C VAL A 280 27.24 -1.29 -77.36
N SER A 281 26.68 -1.25 -78.57
CA SER A 281 25.42 -1.89 -79.02
C SER A 281 25.50 -3.42 -79.15
N PRO A 282 24.36 -4.14 -79.17
CA PRO A 282 24.33 -5.57 -79.46
C PRO A 282 24.37 -5.84 -80.98
N SER A 283 25.10 -6.88 -81.38
CA SER A 283 25.10 -7.42 -82.74
C SER A 283 23.89 -8.32 -82.97
N PHE A 284 23.21 -8.12 -84.11
CA PHE A 284 22.19 -9.00 -84.66
C PHE A 284 22.84 -9.95 -85.69
N SER A 285 22.58 -11.23 -85.56
CA SER A 285 22.62 -12.26 -86.61
C SER A 285 21.60 -13.30 -86.13
N GLY A 286 20.54 -13.69 -86.85
CA GLY A 286 20.40 -13.81 -88.29
C GLY A 286 20.17 -15.29 -88.62
N ILE A 287 18.91 -15.74 -88.45
CA ILE A 287 18.16 -16.73 -89.25
C ILE A 287 18.72 -18.17 -89.36
N SER A 288 17.98 -19.12 -88.79
CA SER A 288 17.21 -20.15 -89.53
C SER A 288 16.01 -20.60 -88.71
#